data_AF-A0A0K9GCV5-F1
#
_entry.id   AF-A0A0K9GCV5-F1
#
_cell.length_a   1.000
_cell.length_b   1.000
_cell.length_c   1.000
_cell.angle_alpha   90.00
_cell.angle_beta   90.00
_cell.angle_gamma   90.00
#
_symmetry.space_group_name_H-M   'P 1'
#
loop_
_entity.id
_entity.type
_entity.pdbx_description
1 polymer ?
#
loop_
_entity_poly.entity_id
_entity_poly.type
_entity_poly.pdbx_seq_one_letter_code
_entity_poly.pdbx_strand_id
1 'polypeptide(L)'
;MKIITCAGYELTKEKSNSPEDLFSRSVVKYRDGGRIKELQVLYVRYFEELLMERAAQQTVEFLTRYPVKDCLALLYLLKNKGFLSMKKVYINTESDFFNIFEDLDIHEVERILEGDGI
;
A
#
# COMPACT_ATOMS: atom_id res chain seq x y z
N MET A 1 5.92 16.80 -0.68
CA MET A 1 4.70 16.07 -0.24
C MET A 1 5.09 15.38 1.05
N LYS A 2 4.39 15.61 2.16
CA LYS A 2 4.81 15.08 3.46
C LYS A 2 3.88 13.97 3.93
N ILE A 3 4.40 12.77 4.19
CA ILE A 3 3.62 11.68 4.77
C ILE A 3 3.32 11.98 6.25
N ILE A 4 2.08 11.71 6.67
CA ILE A 4 1.61 11.94 8.04
C ILE A 4 1.44 10.59 8.75
N THR A 5 0.74 9.64 8.13
CA THR A 5 0.52 8.30 8.67
C THR A 5 0.36 7.27 7.56
N CYS A 6 0.82 6.06 7.81
CA CYS A 6 0.53 4.86 7.03
C CYS A 6 -0.09 3.82 7.98
N ALA A 7 -1.18 3.16 7.58
CA ALA A 7 -1.89 2.21 8.43
C ALA A 7 -2.65 1.16 7.61
N GLY A 8 -2.55 -0.10 8.02
CA GLY A 8 -3.24 -1.24 7.43
C GLY A 8 -4.29 -1.83 8.35
N TYR A 9 -5.39 -2.30 7.75
CA TYR A 9 -6.52 -2.92 8.42
C TYR A 9 -6.85 -4.22 7.70
N GLU A 10 -6.84 -5.32 8.44
CA GLU A 10 -7.48 -6.55 7.99
C GLU A 10 -9.00 -6.37 8.11
N LEU A 11 -9.70 -6.59 7.01
CA LEU A 11 -11.16 -6.55 7.07
C LEU A 11 -11.67 -7.87 7.63
N THR A 12 -12.62 -7.77 8.54
CA THR A 12 -13.35 -8.91 9.10
C THR A 12 -14.78 -8.84 8.60
N LYS A 13 -15.37 -10.00 8.25
CA LYS A 13 -16.77 -10.11 7.81
C LYS A 13 -17.71 -9.42 8.79
N GLU A 14 -18.45 -8.42 8.32
CA GLU A 14 -19.62 -7.87 9.03
C GLU A 14 -20.90 -8.65 8.68
N LYS A 15 -20.95 -9.33 7.51
CA LYS A 15 -22.08 -10.14 7.05
C LYS A 15 -21.63 -11.51 6.52
N SER A 16 -22.45 -12.52 6.76
CA SER A 16 -22.13 -13.95 6.53
C SER A 16 -21.91 -14.34 5.05
N ASN A 17 -22.19 -13.45 4.09
CA ASN A 17 -22.15 -13.70 2.65
C ASN A 17 -21.29 -12.70 1.85
N SER A 18 -20.49 -11.84 2.51
CA SER A 18 -19.61 -10.90 1.82
C SER A 18 -18.17 -11.42 1.76
N PRO A 19 -17.46 -11.28 0.63
CA PRO A 19 -16.04 -11.65 0.52
C PRO A 19 -15.11 -10.63 1.20
N GLU A 20 -15.65 -9.67 1.97
CA GLU A 20 -14.88 -8.61 2.64
C GLU A 20 -13.71 -9.13 3.49
N ASP A 21 -13.83 -10.30 4.10
CA ASP A 21 -12.75 -10.92 4.87
C ASP A 21 -11.53 -11.35 4.03
N LEU A 22 -11.72 -11.48 2.72
CA LEU A 22 -10.65 -11.78 1.77
C LEU A 22 -9.81 -10.53 1.42
N PHE A 23 -10.18 -9.36 1.92
CA PHE A 23 -9.51 -8.10 1.61
C PHE A 23 -8.72 -7.54 2.81
N SER A 24 -7.71 -6.76 2.45
CA SER A 24 -6.95 -5.91 3.35
C SER A 24 -7.07 -4.46 2.84
N ARG A 25 -7.11 -3.51 3.77
CA ARG A 25 -7.18 -2.09 3.47
C ARG A 25 -5.92 -1.38 3.97
N SER A 26 -5.17 -0.80 3.05
CA SER A 26 -4.05 0.10 3.34
C SER A 26 -4.49 1.56 3.23
N VAL A 27 -3.99 2.42 4.10
CA VAL A 27 -4.33 3.85 4.13
C VAL A 27 -3.06 4.67 4.31
N VAL A 28 -2.88 5.70 3.47
CA VAL A 28 -1.86 6.73 3.65
C VAL A 28 -2.51 8.10 3.76
N LYS A 29 -2.13 8.87 4.79
CA LYS A 29 -2.46 10.29 4.93
C LYS A 29 -1.22 11.12 4.68
N TYR A 30 -1.36 12.17 3.89
CA TYR A 30 -0.24 13.01 3.47
C TYR A 30 -0.67 14.47 3.31
N ARG A 31 0.29 15.39 3.45
CA ARG A 31 0.10 16.81 3.20
C ARG A 31 0.67 17.17 1.83
N ASP A 32 -0.17 17.81 1.03
CA ASP A 32 0.19 18.27 -0.31
C ASP A 32 -0.53 19.59 -0.60
N GLY A 33 0.22 20.62 -1.02
CA GLY A 33 -0.30 21.98 -1.22
C GLY A 33 -1.02 22.57 0.00
N GLY A 34 -0.53 22.28 1.22
CA GLY A 34 -1.14 22.74 2.48
C GLY A 34 -2.41 22.00 2.91
N ARG A 35 -2.92 21.06 2.10
CA ARG A 35 -4.11 20.25 2.42
C ARG A 35 -3.72 18.84 2.85
N ILE A 36 -4.46 18.30 3.82
CA ILE A 36 -4.37 16.88 4.18
C ILE A 36 -5.20 16.08 3.18
N LYS A 37 -4.56 15.10 2.55
CA LYS A 37 -5.17 14.12 1.65
C LYS A 37 -5.05 12.74 2.26
N GLU A 38 -5.94 11.86 1.83
CA GLU A 38 -5.97 10.45 2.23
C GLU A 38 -6.19 9.61 0.97
N LEU A 39 -5.40 8.55 0.85
CA LEU A 39 -5.56 7.50 -0.15
C LEU A 39 -5.80 6.19 0.59
N GLN A 40 -6.82 5.45 0.17
CA GLN A 40 -7.11 4.10 0.62
C GLN A 40 -6.90 3.12 -0.53
N VAL A 41 -6.21 2.01 -0.29
CA VAL A 41 -6.06 0.90 -1.22
C VAL A 41 -6.70 -0.34 -0.60
N LEU A 42 -7.72 -0.87 -1.25
CA LEU A 42 -8.37 -2.12 -0.89
C LEU A 42 -7.90 -3.21 -1.85
N TYR A 43 -7.33 -4.31 -1.34
CA TYR A 43 -6.74 -5.36 -2.15
C TYR A 43 -6.99 -6.75 -1.57
N VAL A 44 -6.87 -7.79 -2.41
CA VAL A 44 -7.07 -9.19 -2.00
C VAL A 44 -5.89 -9.64 -1.14
N ARG A 45 -6.17 -10.10 0.08
CA ARG A 45 -5.15 -10.50 1.08
C ARG A 45 -4.25 -11.62 0.59
N TYR A 46 -4.81 -12.58 -0.16
CA TYR A 46 -4.06 -13.70 -0.73
C TYR A 46 -2.88 -13.26 -1.61
N PHE A 47 -2.93 -12.07 -2.20
CA PHE A 47 -1.80 -11.56 -3.01
C PHE A 47 -0.54 -11.30 -2.18
N GLU A 48 -0.66 -11.08 -0.87
CA GLU A 48 0.50 -10.95 0.02
C GLU A 48 1.29 -12.26 0.08
N GLU A 49 0.61 -13.40 0.16
CA GLU A 49 1.24 -14.73 0.18
C GLU A 49 2.02 -14.97 -1.12
N LEU A 50 1.38 -14.73 -2.25
CA LEU A 50 2.01 -14.85 -3.57
C LEU A 50 3.21 -13.91 -3.73
N LEU A 51 3.15 -12.71 -3.18
CA LEU A 51 4.24 -11.75 -3.23
C LEU A 51 5.44 -12.24 -2.45
N MET A 52 5.24 -12.77 -1.24
CA MET A 52 6.33 -13.31 -0.42
C MET A 52 7.02 -14.51 -1.08
N GLU A 53 6.30 -15.29 -1.89
CA GLU A 53 6.85 -16.42 -2.64
C GLU A 53 7.67 -15.99 -3.88
N ARG A 54 7.30 -14.88 -4.53
CA ARG A 54 7.81 -14.52 -5.86
C ARG A 54 8.72 -13.29 -5.88
N ALA A 55 8.67 -12.45 -4.86
CA ALA A 55 9.42 -11.21 -4.82
C ALA A 55 10.94 -11.44 -4.66
N ALA A 56 11.73 -10.48 -5.12
CA ALA A 56 13.16 -10.46 -4.85
C ALA A 56 13.43 -10.37 -3.34
N GLN A 57 14.57 -10.92 -2.89
CA GLN A 57 14.95 -10.97 -1.48
C GLN A 57 14.88 -9.59 -0.79
N GLN A 58 15.36 -8.53 -1.45
CA GLN A 58 15.30 -7.16 -0.92
C GLN A 58 13.86 -6.70 -0.61
N THR A 59 12.90 -7.07 -1.46
CA THR A 59 11.48 -6.71 -1.27
C THR A 59 10.91 -7.51 -0.11
N VAL A 60 11.26 -8.80 0.00
CA VAL A 60 10.87 -9.64 1.13
C VAL A 60 11.40 -9.08 2.47
N GLU A 61 12.66 -8.66 2.51
CA GLU A 61 13.29 -8.04 3.70
C GLU A 61 12.64 -6.71 4.08
N PHE A 62 12.28 -5.89 3.08
CA PHE A 62 11.51 -4.67 3.28
C PHE A 62 10.13 -4.98 3.88
N LEU A 63 9.38 -5.93 3.30
CA LEU A 63 8.03 -6.28 3.73
C LEU A 63 7.97 -6.98 5.09
N THR A 64 9.05 -7.64 5.48
CA THR A 64 9.20 -8.20 6.83
C THR A 64 9.24 -7.10 7.90
N ARG A 65 9.80 -5.92 7.57
CA ARG A 65 9.84 -4.75 8.47
C ARG A 65 8.60 -3.87 8.35
N TYR A 66 8.04 -3.80 7.14
CA TYR A 66 6.91 -2.95 6.80
C TYR A 66 5.81 -3.79 6.13
N PRO A 67 4.88 -4.37 6.91
CA PRO A 67 3.84 -5.24 6.37
C PRO A 67 3.10 -4.60 5.20
N VAL A 68 2.73 -5.39 4.19
CA VAL A 68 2.08 -4.90 2.96
C VAL A 68 0.89 -4.00 3.29
N LYS A 69 0.00 -4.44 4.19
CA LYS A 69 -1.18 -3.66 4.59
C LYS A 69 -0.83 -2.27 5.10
N ASP A 70 0.32 -2.10 5.75
CA ASP A 70 0.72 -0.84 6.37
C ASP A 70 1.41 0.08 5.36
N CYS A 71 2.06 -0.43 4.30
CA CYS A 71 2.82 0.37 3.35
C CYS A 71 2.22 0.47 1.93
N LEU A 72 1.32 -0.43 1.51
CA LEU A 72 0.86 -0.54 0.11
C LEU A 72 0.26 0.77 -0.45
N ALA A 73 -0.53 1.50 0.34
CA ALA A 73 -1.10 2.77 -0.10
C ALA A 73 -0.03 3.85 -0.33
N LEU A 74 1.06 3.84 0.45
CA LEU A 74 2.22 4.69 0.19
C LEU A 74 2.92 4.28 -1.10
N LEU A 75 3.19 2.99 -1.29
CA LEU A 75 3.86 2.50 -2.51
C LEU A 75 3.06 2.87 -3.77
N TYR A 76 1.74 2.67 -3.73
CA TYR A 76 0.85 3.06 -4.81
C TYR A 76 0.88 4.56 -5.07
N LEU A 77 0.84 5.39 -4.02
CA LEU A 77 0.95 6.85 -4.11
C LEU A 77 2.28 7.28 -4.77
N LEU A 78 3.39 6.64 -4.40
CA LEU A 78 4.72 6.97 -4.93
C LEU A 78 4.87 6.57 -6.40
N LYS A 79 4.33 5.40 -6.79
CA LYS A 79 4.34 4.94 -8.18
C LYS A 79 3.44 5.77 -9.10
N ASN A 80 2.35 6.32 -8.56
CA ASN A 80 1.34 7.08 -9.31
C ASN A 80 1.38 8.59 -8.99
N LYS A 81 2.53 9.13 -8.58
CA LYS A 81 2.72 10.57 -8.28
C LYS A 81 2.18 11.42 -9.46
N GLY A 82 1.11 12.17 -9.21
CA GLY A 82 0.50 13.10 -10.18
C GLY A 82 -0.87 12.69 -10.75
N PHE A 83 -1.31 11.43 -10.60
CA PHE A 83 -2.56 10.93 -11.21
C PHE A 83 -3.55 10.30 -10.22
N LEU A 84 -3.58 10.78 -8.97
CA LEU A 84 -4.62 10.38 -8.04
C LEU A 84 -5.90 11.20 -8.25
N SER A 85 -6.74 10.73 -9.17
CA SER A 85 -8.11 11.24 -9.34
C SER A 85 -9.05 10.74 -8.22
N MET A 86 -8.74 9.59 -7.60
CA MET A 86 -9.60 8.90 -6.64
C MET A 86 -8.96 8.81 -5.25
N LYS A 87 -9.80 8.96 -4.21
CA LYS A 87 -9.42 8.77 -2.80
C LYS A 87 -9.35 7.29 -2.38
N LYS A 88 -9.95 6.41 -3.17
CA LYS A 88 -10.01 4.96 -2.92
C LYS A 88 -9.65 4.22 -4.19
N VAL A 89 -8.77 3.23 -4.08
CA VAL A 89 -8.33 2.36 -5.15
C VAL A 89 -8.68 0.93 -4.76
N TYR A 90 -9.18 0.17 -5.72
CA TYR A 90 -9.53 -1.23 -5.56
C TYR A 90 -8.65 -2.07 -6.47
N ILE A 91 -7.98 -3.07 -5.89
CA ILE A 91 -7.01 -3.93 -6.58
C ILE A 91 -7.46 -5.37 -6.40
N ASN A 92 -8.10 -5.91 -7.43
CA ASN A 92 -8.64 -7.26 -7.44
C ASN A 92 -7.96 -8.18 -8.47
N THR A 93 -6.92 -7.69 -9.15
CA THR A 93 -6.12 -8.50 -10.06
C THR A 93 -4.72 -8.65 -9.48
N GLU A 94 -4.13 -9.82 -9.73
CA GLU A 94 -2.76 -10.12 -9.34
C GLU A 94 -1.79 -9.14 -10.03
N SER A 95 -1.93 -8.98 -11.35
CA SER A 95 -1.05 -8.11 -12.14
C SER A 95 -1.01 -6.66 -11.66
N ASP A 96 -2.16 -6.06 -11.32
CA ASP A 96 -2.20 -4.68 -10.80
C ASP A 96 -1.52 -4.58 -9.43
N PHE A 97 -1.65 -5.62 -8.60
CA PHE A 97 -1.02 -5.68 -7.29
C PHE A 97 0.51 -5.79 -7.40
N PHE A 98 1.01 -6.74 -8.20
CA PHE A 98 2.45 -6.95 -8.40
C PHE A 98 3.13 -5.76 -9.06
N ASN A 99 2.44 -5.09 -10.00
CA ASN A 99 2.93 -3.86 -10.62
C ASN A 99 3.24 -2.78 -9.57
N ILE A 100 2.66 -2.76 -8.37
CA ILE A 100 3.03 -1.77 -7.35
C ILE A 100 4.49 -1.90 -6.90
N PHE A 101 5.02 -3.12 -6.92
CA PHE A 101 6.35 -3.47 -6.43
C PHE A 101 7.43 -3.49 -7.52
N GLU A 102 7.02 -3.42 -8.80
CA GLU A 102 7.96 -3.32 -9.92
C GLU A 102 8.70 -1.98 -9.91
N ASP A 103 10.02 -2.04 -10.10
CA ASP A 103 10.95 -0.91 -10.13
C ASP A 103 10.89 -0.01 -8.87
N LEU A 104 10.56 -0.61 -7.72
CA LEU A 104 10.48 0.11 -6.46
C LEU A 104 11.88 0.48 -5.94
N ASP A 105 12.13 1.78 -5.75
CA ASP A 105 13.29 2.26 -4.99
C ASP A 105 13.01 2.09 -3.48
N ILE A 106 13.37 0.92 -2.95
CA ILE A 106 13.18 0.57 -1.53
C ILE A 106 13.85 1.60 -0.61
N HIS A 107 15.02 2.13 -0.98
CA HIS A 107 15.72 3.11 -0.15
C HIS A 107 15.00 4.46 -0.11
N GLU A 108 14.37 4.91 -1.21
CA GLU A 108 13.49 6.10 -1.17
C GLU A 108 12.30 5.87 -0.24
N VAL A 109 11.67 4.69 -0.32
CA VAL A 109 10.50 4.35 0.50
C VAL A 109 10.85 4.34 1.99
N GLU A 110 11.95 3.67 2.37
CA GLU A 110 12.41 3.60 3.76
C GLU A 110 12.67 4.99 4.34
N ARG A 111 13.39 5.85 3.58
CA ARG A 111 13.64 7.23 3.98
C ARG A 111 12.34 8.00 4.28
N ILE A 112 11.31 7.78 3.47
CA ILE A 112 10.01 8.41 3.67
C ILE A 112 9.31 7.86 4.93
N LEU A 113 9.39 6.56 5.18
CA LEU A 113 8.78 5.91 6.34
C LEU A 113 9.47 6.27 7.67
N GLU A 114 10.79 6.44 7.65
CA GLU A 114 11.61 6.78 8.82
C GLU A 114 11.51 8.26 9.22
N GLY A 115 10.82 9.07 8.41
CA GLY A 115 10.54 10.49 8.70
C GLY A 115 11.49 11.48 8.02
N ASP A 116 12.42 11.00 7.19
CA ASP A 116 13.35 11.79 6.40
C ASP A 116 12.80 12.14 4.98
N GLY A 117 11.48 11.98 4.78
CA GLY A 117 10.81 12.22 3.50
C GLY A 117 10.52 13.69 3.17
N ILE A 118 10.96 14.11 1.97
CA ILE A 118 10.77 15.37 1.19
C ILE A 118 9.92 16.50 1.82
#